data_AF-A0A0N0CWX0-F1
#
_entry.id   AF-A0A0N0CWX0-F1
#
_cell.length_a   1.000
_cell.length_b   1.000
_cell.length_c   1.000
_cell.angle_alpha   90.00
_cell.angle_beta   90.00
_cell.angle_gamma   90.00
#
_symmetry.space_group_name_H-M   'P 1'
#
loop_
_entity.id
_entity.type
_entity.pdbx_description
1 polymer ?
#
loop_
_entity_poly.entity_id
_entity_poly.type
_entity_poly.pdbx_seq_one_letter_code
_entity_poly.pdbx_strand_id
1 'polypeptide(L)'
;MLLDCDEQLFMAYKQNSEEGVEKLLAAWEEATSTLQEDPQILGTSLSPQLFLVNEEAAKNIAFSTARKYWGHVSGEMQLLFEQYGFDAKFVNERLSAFFYTQKGKETFFEQLFAQHTMDLERVIWLVFGKRLQIPMPVNELQTIILYKFQDEYFMHMMYKEKAPFWHWLFAKKVYSLLIHRPLEQFTFLYEIMGHFEQSIRENCEHVDNFVNNYKAILDKCITYVDKHNPSCLAKKQLRLYQIVTHYCLAEGDVQKVKALITSFETEWRYSMYALTEKEKVLIAYILFHIANREQQSEAAIRYGEYLLEDERLNNYAIEILLEYRELLPNRKPTPPAIIKNYQLNYLENLYAVLLDHYVKMERYTDGLALLKEHVLASNKKIHTSLVQKNYSQEQFITIEAYVQQDIALHVNNSLQHIGLSVEEWRRHYYQPEAPYHIVAQSASLHMLNILRVLFVTEQFELFEKLMEIYKKYLLIDEHFENLRRFISAYV
;
A
#
# COMPACT_ATOMS: atom_id res chain seq x y z
N MET A 1 -12.27 21.31 20.96
CA MET A 1 -13.68 21.30 21.38
C MET A 1 -14.24 20.05 20.73
N LEU A 2 -14.83 19.14 21.51
CA LEU A 2 -15.42 17.93 20.97
C LEU A 2 -16.81 18.24 20.41
N LEU A 3 -17.34 17.37 19.56
CA LEU A 3 -18.79 17.35 19.32
C LEU A 3 -19.48 16.90 20.61
N ASP A 4 -20.66 17.44 20.90
CA ASP A 4 -21.41 17.12 22.13
C ASP A 4 -21.66 15.61 22.27
N CYS A 5 -21.89 14.91 21.14
CA CYS A 5 -22.02 13.46 21.13
C CYS A 5 -20.72 12.75 21.54
N ASP A 6 -19.57 13.21 21.03
CA ASP A 6 -18.28 12.58 21.29
C ASP A 6 -17.87 12.75 22.75
N GLU A 7 -18.17 13.91 23.34
CA GLU A 7 -17.95 14.16 24.76
C GLU A 7 -18.82 13.25 25.63
N GLN A 8 -20.10 13.10 25.32
CA GLN A 8 -21.00 12.20 26.06
C GLN A 8 -20.56 10.74 25.96
N LEU A 9 -20.20 10.27 24.76
CA LEU A 9 -19.69 8.92 24.54
C LEU A 9 -18.36 8.70 25.27
N PHE A 10 -17.46 9.69 25.28
CA PHE A 10 -16.19 9.61 26.00
C PHE A 10 -16.38 9.56 27.52
N MET A 11 -17.33 10.32 28.05
CA MET A 11 -17.65 10.30 29.48
C MET A 11 -18.29 8.96 29.89
N ALA A 12 -19.18 8.41 29.06
CA ALA A 12 -19.73 7.07 29.25
C ALA A 12 -18.62 5.99 29.22
N TYR A 13 -17.68 6.10 28.28
CA TYR A 13 -16.53 5.22 28.19
C TYR A 13 -15.62 5.31 29.43
N LYS A 14 -15.36 6.52 29.93
CA LYS A 14 -14.58 6.72 31.16
C LYS A 14 -15.23 6.10 32.39
N GLN A 15 -16.56 6.03 32.44
CA GLN A 15 -17.29 5.48 33.58
C GLN A 15 -17.45 3.96 33.50
N ASN A 16 -17.83 3.42 32.34
CA ASN A 16 -18.26 2.03 32.19
C ASN A 16 -17.66 1.32 30.96
N SER A 17 -16.53 1.82 30.43
CA SER A 17 -15.85 1.27 29.24
C SER A 17 -16.78 1.17 28.02
N GLU A 18 -16.50 0.27 27.07
CA GLU A 18 -17.32 0.08 25.86
C GLU A 18 -18.79 -0.26 26.17
N GLU A 19 -19.05 -1.07 27.20
CA GLU A 19 -20.42 -1.40 27.63
C GLU A 19 -21.23 -0.16 28.02
N GLY A 20 -20.57 0.83 28.63
CA GLY A 20 -21.17 2.12 28.96
C GLY A 20 -21.61 2.88 27.72
N VAL A 21 -20.80 2.82 26.67
CA VAL A 21 -21.09 3.48 25.40
C VAL A 21 -22.24 2.76 24.67
N GLU A 22 -22.22 1.43 24.60
CA GLU A 22 -23.32 0.66 23.98
C GLU A 22 -24.68 0.92 24.66
N LYS A 23 -24.70 1.00 25.99
CA LYS A 23 -25.93 1.34 26.73
C LYS A 23 -26.46 2.74 26.38
N LEU A 24 -25.56 3.71 26.24
CA LEU A 24 -25.93 5.07 25.84
C LEU A 24 -26.46 5.11 24.41
N LEU A 25 -25.81 4.38 23.48
CA LEU A 25 -26.25 4.28 22.10
C LEU A 25 -27.63 3.63 21.97
N ALA A 26 -27.86 2.51 22.68
CA ALA A 26 -29.16 1.84 22.70
C ALA A 26 -30.28 2.76 23.21
N ALA A 27 -30.00 3.53 24.27
CA ALA A 27 -30.96 4.51 24.80
C ALA A 27 -31.27 5.64 23.81
N TRP A 28 -30.28 6.09 23.04
CA TRP A 28 -30.48 7.09 21.97
C TRP A 28 -31.26 6.52 20.79
N GLU A 29 -31.01 5.27 20.41
CA GLU A 29 -31.71 4.58 19.33
C GLU A 29 -33.20 4.38 19.67
N GLU A 30 -33.51 3.89 20.88
CA GLU A 30 -34.88 3.76 21.39
C GLU A 30 -35.65 5.10 21.35
N ALA A 31 -34.95 6.21 21.59
CA ALA A 31 -35.53 7.54 21.57
C ALA A 31 -35.79 8.10 20.16
N THR A 32 -35.17 7.53 19.10
CA THR A 32 -35.16 8.13 17.76
C THR A 32 -35.91 7.34 16.67
N SER A 33 -36.29 6.07 16.90
CA SER A 33 -37.34 5.27 16.21
C SER A 33 -37.53 5.44 14.68
N THR A 34 -36.51 5.84 13.92
CA THR A 34 -36.65 6.15 12.48
C THR A 34 -35.53 5.60 11.61
N LEU A 35 -34.61 4.84 12.19
CA LEU A 35 -33.48 4.27 11.46
C LEU A 35 -33.84 2.92 10.83
N GLN A 36 -33.24 2.66 9.68
CA GLN A 36 -33.28 1.39 8.96
C GLN A 36 -32.82 0.25 9.88
N GLU A 37 -33.29 -0.99 9.68
CA GLU A 37 -32.89 -2.14 10.53
C GLU A 37 -31.36 -2.20 10.68
N ASP A 38 -30.85 -1.96 11.89
CA ASP A 38 -29.42 -2.04 12.20
C ASP A 38 -29.01 -3.51 12.23
N PRO A 39 -28.07 -3.95 11.37
CA PRO A 39 -27.60 -5.33 11.37
C PRO A 39 -26.71 -5.67 12.57
N GLN A 40 -26.42 -4.69 13.44
CA GLN A 40 -25.61 -4.81 14.67
C GLN A 40 -24.25 -5.48 14.45
N ILE A 41 -23.63 -5.26 13.29
CA ILE A 41 -22.36 -5.91 12.90
C ILE A 41 -21.22 -5.46 13.83
N LEU A 42 -21.22 -4.19 14.22
CA LEU A 42 -20.29 -3.61 15.18
C LEU A 42 -21.00 -3.15 16.46
N GLY A 43 -22.10 -3.82 16.85
CA GLY A 43 -22.99 -3.35 17.93
C GLY A 43 -23.89 -2.21 17.47
N THR A 44 -24.43 -1.45 18.43
CA THR A 44 -25.45 -0.43 18.17
C THR A 44 -24.89 0.72 17.35
N SER A 45 -25.51 1.05 16.23
CA SER A 45 -25.10 2.16 15.37
C SER A 45 -25.41 3.52 15.99
N LEU A 46 -24.64 4.53 15.60
CA LEU A 46 -24.81 5.93 16.01
C LEU A 46 -25.56 6.68 14.92
N SER A 47 -26.65 7.39 15.28
CA SER A 47 -27.37 8.22 14.31
C SER A 47 -26.45 9.24 13.63
N PRO A 48 -26.37 9.29 12.29
CA PRO A 48 -25.56 10.27 11.57
C PRO A 48 -25.86 11.72 11.92
N GLN A 49 -27.10 12.02 12.33
CA GLN A 49 -27.52 13.38 12.71
C GLN A 49 -26.79 13.92 13.95
N LEU A 50 -26.20 13.04 14.77
CA LEU A 50 -25.50 13.43 15.99
C LEU A 50 -24.06 13.89 15.73
N PHE A 51 -23.46 13.48 14.61
CA PHE A 51 -22.03 13.74 14.34
C PHE A 51 -21.73 14.30 12.94
N LEU A 52 -22.71 14.35 12.05
CA LEU A 52 -22.60 15.14 10.82
C LEU A 52 -22.95 16.59 11.11
N VAL A 53 -22.12 17.49 10.59
CA VAL A 53 -22.25 18.93 10.82
C VAL A 53 -22.19 19.70 9.52
N ASN A 54 -22.75 20.91 9.48
CA ASN A 54 -22.60 21.79 8.32
C ASN A 54 -21.17 22.32 8.17
N GLU A 55 -20.87 22.93 7.03
CA GLU A 55 -19.54 23.44 6.69
C GLU A 55 -19.01 24.47 7.71
N GLU A 56 -19.86 25.38 8.18
CA GLU A 56 -19.45 26.44 9.12
C GLU A 56 -19.07 25.84 10.48
N ALA A 57 -19.87 24.89 10.98
CA ALA A 57 -19.59 24.15 12.19
C ALA A 57 -18.29 23.34 12.06
N ALA A 58 -18.10 22.60 10.95
CA ALA A 58 -16.87 21.86 10.69
C ALA A 58 -15.64 22.79 10.69
N LYS A 59 -15.71 23.93 9.99
CA LYS A 59 -14.66 24.96 9.98
C LYS A 59 -14.32 25.46 11.37
N ASN A 60 -15.35 25.81 12.15
CA ASN A 60 -15.20 26.36 13.49
C ASN A 60 -14.57 25.35 14.46
N ILE A 61 -15.08 24.12 14.48
CA ILE A 61 -14.63 23.11 15.43
C ILE A 61 -13.22 22.63 15.07
N ALA A 62 -12.93 22.37 13.79
CA ALA A 62 -11.60 21.94 13.35
C ALA A 62 -10.55 23.01 13.65
N PHE A 63 -10.83 24.27 13.29
CA PHE A 63 -9.88 25.37 13.51
C PHE A 63 -9.68 25.72 14.98
N SER A 64 -10.76 25.75 15.78
CA SER A 64 -10.65 26.03 17.22
C SER A 64 -9.92 24.91 17.97
N THR A 65 -10.12 23.66 17.55
CA THR A 65 -9.42 22.51 18.13
C THR A 65 -7.94 22.51 17.75
N ALA A 66 -7.62 22.72 16.47
CA ALA A 66 -6.25 22.89 16.01
C ALA A 66 -5.55 24.05 16.74
N ARG A 67 -6.20 25.21 16.90
CA ARG A 67 -5.66 26.35 17.65
C ARG A 67 -5.37 25.99 19.11
N LYS A 68 -6.26 25.25 19.77
CA LYS A 68 -6.07 24.86 21.18
C LYS A 68 -4.83 23.98 21.38
N TYR A 69 -4.57 23.02 20.48
CA TYR A 69 -3.53 22.01 20.67
C TYR A 69 -2.24 22.24 19.87
N TRP A 70 -2.31 23.00 18.78
CA TRP A 70 -1.20 23.26 17.86
C TRP A 70 -0.93 24.76 17.64
N GLY A 71 -1.74 25.65 18.23
CA GLY A 71 -1.60 27.10 18.04
C GLY A 71 -0.45 27.75 18.81
N HIS A 72 0.17 27.02 19.73
CA HIS A 72 1.28 27.50 20.55
C HIS A 72 2.39 26.44 20.63
N VAL A 73 3.63 26.91 20.72
CA VAL A 73 4.81 26.03 20.89
C VAL A 73 4.79 25.45 22.30
N SER A 74 4.68 24.13 22.41
CA SER A 74 4.77 23.41 23.69
C SER A 74 6.22 23.37 24.20
N GLY A 75 6.42 23.02 25.48
CA GLY A 75 7.77 22.87 26.02
C GLY A 75 8.60 21.81 25.28
N GLU A 76 7.97 20.72 24.84
CA GLU A 76 8.62 19.68 24.02
C GLU A 76 9.04 20.20 22.65
N MET A 77 8.16 20.97 21.98
CA MET A 77 8.50 21.61 20.70
C MET A 77 9.61 22.63 20.85
N GLN A 78 9.63 23.39 21.95
CA GLN A 78 10.67 24.37 22.21
C GLN A 78 12.05 23.70 22.28
N LEU A 79 12.17 22.62 23.06
CA LEU A 79 13.40 21.83 23.13
C LEU A 79 13.82 21.28 21.77
N LEU A 80 12.85 20.79 20.98
CA LEU A 80 13.11 20.29 19.63
C LEU A 80 13.62 21.40 18.71
N PHE A 81 12.96 22.56 18.69
CA PHE A 81 13.41 23.68 17.85
C PHE A 81 14.79 24.18 18.24
N GLU A 82 15.07 24.29 19.55
CA GLU A 82 16.40 24.67 20.06
C GLU A 82 17.48 23.67 19.62
N GLN A 83 17.21 22.36 19.68
CA GLN A 83 18.14 21.32 19.21
C GLN A 83 18.49 21.44 17.73
N TYR A 84 17.54 21.87 16.89
CA TYR A 84 17.72 22.03 15.44
C TYR A 84 18.08 23.47 15.04
N GLY A 85 18.35 24.36 16.00
CA GLY A 85 18.76 25.75 15.74
C GLY A 85 17.64 26.68 15.26
N PHE A 86 16.38 26.34 15.51
CA PHE A 86 15.22 27.18 15.21
C PHE A 86 14.86 28.09 16.39
N ASP A 87 14.51 29.35 16.10
CA ASP A 87 13.98 30.26 17.11
C ASP A 87 12.52 29.89 17.44
N ALA A 88 12.33 29.22 18.58
CA ALA A 88 11.02 28.83 19.08
C ALA A 88 10.06 30.02 19.28
N LYS A 89 10.58 31.22 19.59
CA LYS A 89 9.76 32.42 19.74
C LYS A 89 9.21 32.88 18.40
N PHE A 90 10.05 32.94 17.37
CA PHE A 90 9.62 33.22 16.00
C PHE A 90 8.58 32.20 15.51
N VAL A 91 8.76 30.91 15.84
CA VAL A 91 7.78 29.87 15.48
C VAL A 91 6.43 30.12 16.15
N ASN A 92 6.44 30.42 17.44
CA ASN A 92 5.22 30.70 18.20
C ASN A 92 4.48 31.94 17.71
N GLU A 93 5.21 33.00 17.35
CA GLU A 93 4.64 34.23 16.76
C GLU A 93 3.97 33.95 15.42
N ARG A 94 4.58 33.13 14.56
CA ARG A 94 4.00 32.72 13.27
C ARG A 94 2.75 31.86 13.42
N LEU A 95 2.78 30.87 14.30
CA LEU A 95 1.61 30.04 14.62
C LEU A 95 0.46 30.90 15.14
N SER A 96 0.76 31.81 16.07
CA SER A 96 -0.22 32.75 16.60
C SER A 96 -0.77 33.65 15.49
N ALA A 97 0.06 34.24 14.64
CA ALA A 97 -0.41 35.06 13.52
C ALA A 97 -1.34 34.28 12.58
N PHE A 98 -1.04 33.01 12.29
CA PHE A 98 -1.88 32.16 11.47
C PHE A 98 -3.25 31.90 12.13
N PHE A 99 -3.26 31.40 13.37
CA PHE A 99 -4.50 30.98 14.05
C PHE A 99 -5.42 32.13 14.50
N TYR A 100 -4.96 33.38 14.44
CA TYR A 100 -5.74 34.57 14.80
C TYR A 100 -6.28 35.34 13.58
N THR A 101 -6.13 34.81 12.36
CA THR A 101 -6.67 35.44 11.15
C THR A 101 -7.77 34.62 10.49
N GLN A 102 -8.76 35.28 9.90
CA GLN A 102 -9.80 34.64 9.09
C GLN A 102 -9.20 33.90 7.88
N LYS A 103 -8.18 34.50 7.24
CA LYS A 103 -7.44 33.87 6.16
C LYS A 103 -6.77 32.55 6.61
N GLY A 104 -6.17 32.52 7.79
CA GLY A 104 -5.59 31.29 8.35
C GLY A 104 -6.64 30.19 8.54
N LYS A 105 -7.85 30.56 8.98
CA LYS A 105 -8.99 29.63 9.13
C LYS A 105 -9.44 29.04 7.78
N GLU A 106 -9.59 29.88 6.76
CA GLU A 106 -9.96 29.45 5.41
C GLU A 106 -8.91 28.52 4.82
N THR A 107 -7.64 28.95 4.83
CA THR A 107 -6.51 28.16 4.32
C THR A 107 -6.34 26.84 5.08
N PHE A 108 -6.52 26.82 6.41
CA PHE A 108 -6.50 25.59 7.20
C PHE A 108 -7.57 24.61 6.74
N PHE A 109 -8.81 25.08 6.57
CA PHE A 109 -9.92 24.21 6.19
C PHE A 109 -9.80 23.71 4.75
N GLU A 110 -9.35 24.55 3.81
CA GLU A 110 -9.07 24.14 2.43
C GLU A 110 -8.05 23.00 2.39
N GLN A 111 -6.97 23.11 3.18
CA GLN A 111 -5.96 22.05 3.27
C GLN A 111 -6.48 20.79 3.95
N LEU A 112 -7.23 20.92 5.05
CA LEU A 112 -7.86 19.78 5.72
C LEU A 112 -8.86 19.07 4.80
N PHE A 113 -9.62 19.81 4.01
CA PHE A 113 -10.55 19.26 3.03
C PHE A 113 -9.82 18.54 1.89
N ALA A 114 -8.74 19.13 1.36
CA ALA A 114 -7.97 18.55 0.26
C ALA A 114 -7.16 17.30 0.66
N GLN A 115 -6.72 17.21 1.92
CA GLN A 115 -5.87 16.10 2.41
C GLN A 115 -6.64 15.09 3.27
N HIS A 116 -7.90 15.37 3.60
CA HIS A 116 -8.78 14.63 4.54
C HIS A 116 -8.27 14.49 5.96
N THR A 117 -7.02 14.85 6.20
CA THR A 117 -6.31 14.73 7.47
C THR A 117 -5.44 15.94 7.68
N MET A 118 -5.38 16.41 8.93
CA MET A 118 -4.44 17.42 9.37
C MET A 118 -3.79 16.95 10.66
N ASP A 119 -2.48 17.09 10.73
CA ASP A 119 -1.65 16.84 11.91
C ASP A 119 -0.76 18.06 12.16
N LEU A 120 -0.02 18.04 13.26
CA LEU A 120 0.86 19.13 13.62
C LEU A 120 1.93 19.42 12.56
N GLU A 121 2.51 18.39 11.95
CA GLU A 121 3.57 18.54 10.94
C GLU A 121 3.03 19.28 9.71
N ARG A 122 1.84 18.93 9.23
CA ARG A 122 1.17 19.59 8.12
C ARG A 122 0.77 21.02 8.45
N VAL A 123 0.35 21.30 9.68
CA VAL A 123 0.09 22.68 10.14
C VAL A 123 1.36 23.52 10.07
N ILE A 124 2.49 22.98 10.53
CA ILE A 124 3.77 23.66 10.43
C ILE A 124 4.13 23.88 8.95
N TRP A 125 3.97 22.89 8.08
CA TRP A 125 4.23 23.09 6.65
C TRP A 125 3.35 24.19 6.04
N LEU A 126 2.08 24.25 6.43
CA LEU A 126 1.14 25.26 5.95
C LEU A 126 1.53 26.67 6.40
N VAL A 127 1.92 26.83 7.66
CA VAL A 127 2.28 28.12 8.26
C VAL A 127 3.61 28.66 7.70
N PHE A 128 4.56 27.77 7.40
CA PHE A 128 5.90 28.13 6.94
C PHE A 128 6.08 28.03 5.42
N GLY A 129 5.12 27.43 4.71
CA GLY A 129 5.15 27.23 3.26
C GLY A 129 6.25 26.27 2.78
N LYS A 130 6.86 25.49 3.69
CA LYS A 130 7.97 24.58 3.41
C LYS A 130 7.91 23.38 4.34
N ARG A 131 8.29 22.20 3.83
CA ARG A 131 8.48 21.02 4.66
C ARG A 131 9.71 21.20 5.55
N LEU A 132 9.52 21.17 6.87
CA LEU A 132 10.64 21.07 7.80
C LEU A 132 11.10 19.60 7.84
N GLN A 133 12.40 19.36 7.69
CA GLN A 133 12.98 18.02 7.82
C GLN A 133 13.22 17.67 9.30
N ILE A 134 12.22 17.90 10.14
CA ILE A 134 12.30 17.68 11.59
C ILE A 134 11.06 16.90 12.00
N PRO A 135 11.22 15.73 12.64
CA PRO A 135 10.09 14.97 13.15
C PRO A 135 9.41 15.75 14.26
N MET A 136 8.13 16.10 14.07
CA MET A 136 7.35 16.83 15.07
C MET A 136 6.94 15.90 16.24
N PRO A 137 6.85 16.41 17.48
CA PRO A 137 6.42 15.61 18.62
C PRO A 137 4.94 15.26 18.50
N VAL A 138 4.55 14.11 19.05
CA VAL A 138 3.14 13.68 19.11
C VAL A 138 2.45 14.38 20.28
N ASN A 139 1.76 15.47 19.95
CA ASN A 139 0.92 16.22 20.90
C ASN A 139 -0.33 15.43 21.33
N GLU A 140 -1.05 15.96 22.33
CA GLU A 140 -2.33 15.40 22.79
C GLU A 140 -3.36 15.22 21.67
N LEU A 141 -3.44 16.17 20.73
CA LEU A 141 -4.18 16.01 19.48
C LEU A 141 -3.22 15.48 18.42
N GLN A 142 -3.48 14.28 17.93
CA GLN A 142 -2.66 13.58 16.94
C GLN A 142 -3.08 13.96 15.52
N THR A 143 -4.38 13.89 15.22
CA THR A 143 -4.90 14.13 13.87
C THR A 143 -6.35 14.61 13.91
N ILE A 144 -6.72 15.48 12.97
CA ILE A 144 -8.11 15.82 12.65
C ILE A 144 -8.43 15.18 11.29
N ILE A 145 -9.51 14.43 11.22
CA ILE A 145 -10.01 13.78 10.01
C ILE A 145 -11.28 14.52 9.54
N LEU A 146 -11.42 14.73 8.23
CA LEU A 146 -12.57 15.42 7.63
C LEU A 146 -12.98 14.79 6.29
N TYR A 147 -14.27 14.47 6.16
CA TYR A 147 -14.90 13.99 4.93
C TYR A 147 -16.22 14.70 4.67
N LYS A 148 -16.51 14.96 3.40
CA LYS A 148 -17.77 15.60 2.96
C LYS A 148 -18.75 14.55 2.44
N PHE A 149 -20.00 14.70 2.88
CA PHE A 149 -21.15 13.88 2.52
C PHE A 149 -22.27 14.81 2.07
N GLN A 150 -22.38 15.02 0.75
CA GLN A 150 -23.26 16.04 0.17
C GLN A 150 -23.03 17.43 0.78
N ASP A 151 -23.98 17.97 1.56
CA ASP A 151 -23.90 19.30 2.19
C ASP A 151 -23.43 19.24 3.64
N GLU A 152 -23.14 18.03 4.15
CA GLU A 152 -22.70 17.77 5.51
C GLU A 152 -21.23 17.31 5.55
N TYR A 153 -20.64 17.39 6.74
CA TYR A 153 -19.25 17.05 6.99
C TYR A 153 -19.17 16.08 8.18
N PHE A 154 -18.46 14.97 7.95
CA PHE A 154 -17.98 14.08 9.00
C PHE A 154 -16.61 14.57 9.44
N MET A 155 -16.48 14.89 10.73
CA MET A 155 -15.24 15.33 11.33
C MET A 155 -14.95 14.48 12.57
N HIS A 156 -13.69 14.11 12.76
CA HIS A 156 -13.28 13.30 13.89
C HIS A 156 -11.88 13.67 14.37
N MET A 157 -11.66 13.64 15.68
CA MET A 157 -10.41 14.03 16.30
C MET A 157 -9.77 12.81 16.97
N MET A 158 -8.51 12.59 16.68
CA MET A 158 -7.70 11.53 17.27
C MET A 158 -6.85 12.12 18.38
N TYR A 159 -7.09 11.69 19.60
CA TYR A 159 -6.33 12.13 20.76
C TYR A 159 -5.44 11.00 21.29
N LYS A 160 -4.30 11.40 21.85
CA LYS A 160 -3.36 10.51 22.53
C LYS A 160 -3.96 9.90 23.80
N GLU A 161 -4.66 10.72 24.59
CA GLU A 161 -5.39 10.22 25.76
C GLU A 161 -6.47 9.23 25.33
N LYS A 162 -6.37 7.98 25.82
CA LYS A 162 -7.30 6.89 25.49
C LYS A 162 -7.43 6.68 23.96
N ALA A 163 -6.31 6.70 23.23
CA ALA A 163 -6.26 6.48 21.78
C ALA A 163 -7.16 5.33 21.26
N PRO A 164 -7.23 4.14 21.91
CA PRO A 164 -8.13 3.07 21.46
C PRO A 164 -9.61 3.51 21.39
N PHE A 165 -10.09 4.32 22.34
CA PHE A 165 -11.46 4.83 22.29
C PHE A 165 -11.72 5.68 21.03
N TRP A 166 -10.78 6.56 20.66
CA TRP A 166 -10.95 7.44 19.51
C TRP A 166 -10.92 6.69 18.18
N HIS A 167 -10.07 5.66 18.08
CA HIS A 167 -10.07 4.74 16.93
C HIS A 167 -11.36 3.93 16.88
N TRP A 168 -11.85 3.43 18.02
CA TRP A 168 -13.10 2.67 18.11
C TRP A 168 -14.30 3.54 17.69
N LEU A 169 -14.38 4.76 18.20
CA LEU A 169 -15.44 5.71 17.87
C LEU A 169 -15.41 6.10 16.39
N PHE A 170 -14.21 6.30 15.82
CA PHE A 170 -14.07 6.54 14.38
C PHE A 170 -14.67 5.39 13.56
N ALA A 171 -14.29 4.15 13.89
CA ALA A 171 -14.80 2.97 13.21
C ALA A 171 -16.33 2.86 13.35
N LYS A 172 -16.86 3.11 14.55
CA LYS A 172 -18.29 3.11 14.82
C LYS A 172 -19.06 4.14 13.98
N LYS A 173 -18.53 5.37 13.84
CA LYS A 173 -19.13 6.42 13.01
C LYS A 173 -19.11 6.07 11.53
N VAL A 174 -18.00 5.56 11.00
CA VAL A 174 -17.90 5.11 9.59
C VAL A 174 -18.88 3.96 9.32
N TYR A 175 -18.94 2.97 10.21
CA TYR A 175 -19.95 1.90 10.14
C TYR A 175 -21.36 2.47 10.09
N SER A 176 -21.68 3.40 10.98
CA SER A 176 -23.02 4.00 11.04
C SER A 176 -23.37 4.78 9.77
N LEU A 177 -22.38 5.44 9.13
CA LEU A 177 -22.58 6.06 7.83
C LEU A 177 -22.87 5.02 6.74
N LEU A 178 -22.14 3.88 6.71
CA LEU A 178 -22.35 2.81 5.73
C LEU A 178 -23.75 2.18 5.85
N ILE A 179 -24.30 2.09 7.06
CA ILE A 179 -25.63 1.53 7.30
C ILE A 179 -26.74 2.53 6.96
N HIS A 180 -26.59 3.80 7.39
CA HIS A 180 -27.71 4.76 7.41
C HIS A 180 -27.71 5.78 6.28
N ARG A 181 -26.61 5.95 5.53
CA ARG A 181 -26.51 6.92 4.43
C ARG A 181 -26.40 6.21 3.08
N PRO A 182 -27.06 6.72 2.02
CA PRO A 182 -26.89 6.20 0.68
C PRO A 182 -25.43 6.25 0.25
N LEU A 183 -24.94 5.17 -0.35
CA LEU A 183 -23.53 5.04 -0.67
C LEU A 183 -23.06 6.06 -1.73
N GLU A 184 -23.98 6.59 -2.56
CA GLU A 184 -23.70 7.66 -3.53
C GLU A 184 -23.21 8.95 -2.88
N GLN A 185 -23.43 9.14 -1.57
CA GLN A 185 -22.99 10.31 -0.83
C GLN A 185 -21.50 10.24 -0.44
N PHE A 186 -20.86 9.09 -0.64
CA PHE A 186 -19.45 8.87 -0.29
C PHE A 186 -18.55 9.32 -1.44
N THR A 187 -17.81 10.41 -1.21
CA THR A 187 -16.94 11.02 -2.24
C THR A 187 -15.51 10.47 -2.23
N PHE A 188 -15.01 10.01 -1.08
CA PHE A 188 -13.61 9.60 -0.84
C PHE A 188 -13.57 8.25 -0.13
N LEU A 189 -14.23 7.25 -0.74
CA LEU A 189 -14.48 5.99 -0.07
C LEU A 189 -13.19 5.24 0.28
N TYR A 190 -12.19 5.25 -0.60
CA TYR A 190 -10.92 4.55 -0.37
C TYR A 190 -10.17 5.10 0.85
N GLU A 191 -10.11 6.43 0.97
CA GLU A 191 -9.47 7.11 2.09
C GLU A 191 -10.23 6.88 3.40
N ILE A 192 -11.57 6.90 3.36
CA ILE A 192 -12.41 6.57 4.50
C ILE A 192 -12.14 5.13 4.96
N MET A 193 -12.15 4.18 4.02
CA MET A 193 -11.92 2.76 4.32
C MET A 193 -10.49 2.49 4.78
N GLY A 194 -9.49 3.20 4.25
CA GLY A 194 -8.11 3.14 4.73
C GLY A 194 -7.97 3.59 6.19
N HIS A 195 -8.61 4.70 6.57
CA HIS A 195 -8.64 5.14 7.97
C HIS A 195 -9.46 4.21 8.86
N PHE A 196 -10.50 3.58 8.31
CA PHE A 196 -11.32 2.59 9.01
C PHE A 196 -10.48 1.35 9.33
N GLU A 197 -9.78 0.80 8.34
CA GLU A 197 -8.86 -0.32 8.54
C GLU A 197 -7.80 -0.01 9.60
N GLN A 198 -7.13 1.14 9.49
CA GLN A 198 -6.13 1.56 10.46
C GLN A 198 -6.72 1.66 11.86
N SER A 199 -7.94 2.19 12.00
CA SER A 199 -8.58 2.33 13.30
C SER A 199 -9.01 1.00 13.90
N ILE A 200 -9.51 0.05 13.10
CA ILE A 200 -9.76 -1.31 13.60
C ILE A 200 -8.45 -1.98 14.04
N ARG A 201 -7.35 -1.76 13.30
CA ARG A 201 -6.03 -2.33 13.61
C ARG A 201 -5.49 -1.84 14.95
N GLU A 202 -5.55 -0.53 15.20
CA GLU A 202 -5.10 0.10 16.47
C GLU A 202 -5.94 -0.32 17.68
N ASN A 203 -7.15 -0.83 17.47
CA ASN A 203 -8.03 -1.34 18.54
C ASN A 203 -7.86 -2.82 18.85
N CYS A 204 -7.15 -3.58 18.01
CA CYS A 204 -6.99 -5.01 18.24
C CYS A 204 -5.81 -5.27 19.20
N GLU A 205 -6.11 -5.76 20.41
CA GLU A 205 -5.10 -6.11 21.43
C GLU A 205 -4.18 -7.27 21.00
N HIS A 206 -4.64 -8.15 20.10
CA HIS A 206 -3.87 -9.28 19.57
C HIS A 206 -3.89 -9.28 18.03
N VAL A 207 -2.71 -9.13 17.42
CA VAL A 207 -2.50 -9.06 15.96
C VAL A 207 -3.05 -10.31 15.26
N ASP A 208 -2.96 -11.48 15.90
CA ASP A 208 -3.30 -12.79 15.32
C ASP A 208 -4.81 -12.95 14.98
N ASN A 209 -5.69 -12.10 15.53
CA ASN A 209 -7.13 -12.12 15.24
C ASN A 209 -7.62 -10.91 14.41
N PHE A 210 -6.78 -9.91 14.16
CA PHE A 210 -7.18 -8.71 13.41
C PHE A 210 -7.62 -9.05 11.99
N VAL A 211 -6.81 -9.82 11.25
CA VAL A 211 -7.04 -10.10 9.83
C VAL A 211 -8.38 -10.79 9.60
N ASN A 212 -8.69 -11.83 10.39
CA ASN A 212 -9.91 -12.59 10.24
C ASN A 212 -11.14 -11.79 10.69
N ASN A 213 -11.03 -11.07 11.81
CA ASN A 213 -12.13 -10.24 12.32
C ASN A 213 -12.44 -9.09 11.38
N TYR A 214 -11.42 -8.38 10.89
CA TYR A 214 -11.59 -7.26 9.96
C TYR A 214 -12.26 -7.71 8.67
N LYS A 215 -11.79 -8.81 8.06
CA LYS A 215 -12.42 -9.39 6.86
C LYS A 215 -13.89 -9.76 7.10
N ALA A 216 -14.20 -10.39 8.23
CA ALA A 216 -15.55 -10.79 8.56
C ALA A 216 -16.48 -9.57 8.78
N ILE A 217 -15.99 -8.54 9.45
CA ILE A 217 -16.72 -7.26 9.63
C ILE A 217 -16.96 -6.61 8.26
N LEU A 218 -15.90 -6.48 7.45
CA LEU A 218 -15.97 -5.88 6.12
C LEU A 218 -16.97 -6.62 5.22
N ASP A 219 -16.92 -7.95 5.19
CA ASP A 219 -17.83 -8.77 4.38
C ASP A 219 -19.29 -8.58 4.81
N LYS A 220 -19.56 -8.54 6.12
CA LYS A 220 -20.91 -8.29 6.64
C LYS A 220 -21.41 -6.90 6.26
N CYS A 221 -20.57 -5.87 6.45
CA CYS A 221 -20.92 -4.49 6.11
C CYS A 221 -21.22 -4.36 4.62
N ILE A 222 -20.35 -4.90 3.76
CA ILE A 222 -20.51 -4.82 2.30
C ILE A 222 -21.73 -5.62 1.84
N THR A 223 -21.97 -6.82 2.39
CA THR A 223 -23.17 -7.60 2.07
C THR A 223 -24.45 -6.83 2.42
N TYR A 224 -24.48 -6.14 3.56
CA TYR A 224 -25.61 -5.29 3.94
C TYR A 224 -25.77 -4.12 2.97
N VAL A 225 -24.68 -3.39 2.70
CA VAL A 225 -24.68 -2.25 1.78
C VAL A 225 -25.14 -2.67 0.39
N ASP A 226 -24.67 -3.82 -0.10
CA ASP A 226 -24.99 -4.34 -1.43
C ASP A 226 -26.47 -4.66 -1.61
N LYS A 227 -27.13 -5.13 -0.54
CA LYS A 227 -28.55 -5.48 -0.54
C LYS A 227 -29.44 -4.23 -0.53
N HIS A 228 -29.00 -3.15 0.10
CA HIS A 228 -29.83 -1.96 0.34
C HIS A 228 -29.49 -0.75 -0.54
N ASN A 229 -28.40 -0.79 -1.30
CA ASN A 229 -28.00 0.30 -2.21
C ASN A 229 -28.06 -0.15 -3.68
N PRO A 230 -28.58 0.72 -4.59
CA PRO A 230 -28.54 0.45 -6.01
C PRO A 230 -27.09 0.45 -6.53
N SER A 231 -26.91 0.02 -7.79
CA SER A 231 -25.59 0.07 -8.43
C SER A 231 -25.13 1.51 -8.60
N CYS A 232 -24.01 1.87 -7.95
CA CYS A 232 -23.37 3.17 -8.05
C CYS A 232 -21.83 3.05 -8.04
N LEU A 233 -21.13 4.14 -8.38
CA LEU A 233 -19.67 4.17 -8.40
C LEU A 233 -19.08 3.79 -7.03
N ALA A 234 -19.59 4.36 -5.94
CA ALA A 234 -19.11 4.08 -4.60
C ALA A 234 -19.27 2.59 -4.23
N LYS A 235 -20.34 1.92 -4.68
CA LYS A 235 -20.54 0.48 -4.49
C LYS A 235 -19.46 -0.32 -5.21
N LYS A 236 -19.18 0.04 -6.47
CA LYS A 236 -18.10 -0.57 -7.25
C LYS A 236 -16.74 -0.40 -6.55
N GLN A 237 -16.45 0.79 -6.06
CA GLN A 237 -15.22 1.12 -5.33
C GLN A 237 -15.09 0.30 -4.03
N LEU A 238 -16.19 0.17 -3.27
CA LEU A 238 -16.24 -0.62 -2.04
C LEU A 238 -15.92 -2.11 -2.29
N ARG A 239 -16.50 -2.67 -3.36
CA ARG A 239 -16.27 -4.05 -3.77
C ARG A 239 -14.84 -4.29 -4.25
N LEU A 240 -14.24 -3.33 -4.97
CA LEU A 240 -12.82 -3.41 -5.32
C LEU A 240 -11.92 -3.34 -4.07
N TYR A 241 -12.25 -2.45 -3.13
CA TYR A 241 -11.54 -2.37 -1.86
C TYR A 241 -11.60 -3.72 -1.11
N GLN A 242 -12.78 -4.36 -1.06
CA GLN A 242 -12.93 -5.72 -0.52
C GLN A 242 -11.99 -6.72 -1.19
N ILE A 243 -11.94 -6.77 -2.52
CA ILE A 243 -11.06 -7.67 -3.28
C ILE A 243 -9.60 -7.44 -2.89
N VAL A 244 -9.15 -6.18 -2.89
CA VAL A 244 -7.77 -5.81 -2.54
C VAL A 244 -7.44 -6.18 -1.10
N THR A 245 -8.31 -5.84 -0.14
CA THR A 245 -8.12 -6.20 1.27
C THR A 245 -8.04 -7.71 1.45
N HIS A 246 -8.92 -8.49 0.81
CA HIS A 246 -8.85 -9.94 0.89
C HIS A 246 -7.55 -10.48 0.29
N TYR A 247 -7.10 -9.93 -0.84
CA TYR A 247 -5.84 -10.32 -1.47
C TYR A 247 -4.62 -9.99 -0.61
N CYS A 248 -4.46 -8.74 -0.19
CA CYS A 248 -3.30 -8.28 0.60
C CYS A 248 -3.21 -8.96 1.96
N LEU A 249 -4.36 -9.25 2.59
CA LEU A 249 -4.41 -9.92 3.88
C LEU A 249 -4.59 -11.45 3.76
N ALA A 250 -4.57 -12.06 2.56
CA ALA A 250 -4.76 -13.50 2.38
C ALA A 250 -3.46 -14.28 2.62
N GLU A 251 -3.30 -14.78 3.85
CA GLU A 251 -2.35 -15.86 4.11
C GLU A 251 -2.80 -17.23 3.54
N GLY A 252 -3.93 -17.34 2.81
CA GLY A 252 -4.34 -18.64 2.26
C GLY A 252 -5.60 -18.76 1.39
N ASP A 253 -6.57 -17.85 1.42
CA ASP A 253 -7.86 -18.06 0.72
C ASP A 253 -7.93 -17.38 -0.66
N VAL A 254 -7.12 -17.88 -1.59
CA VAL A 254 -7.12 -17.46 -3.00
C VAL A 254 -8.47 -17.72 -3.68
N GLN A 255 -9.20 -18.76 -3.25
CA GLN A 255 -10.49 -19.13 -3.85
C GLN A 255 -11.55 -18.07 -3.57
N LYS A 256 -11.59 -17.52 -2.35
CA LYS A 256 -12.47 -16.40 -2.02
C LYS A 256 -12.17 -15.16 -2.84
N VAL A 257 -10.90 -14.81 -3.03
CA VAL A 257 -10.51 -13.67 -3.90
C VAL A 257 -11.01 -13.87 -5.32
N LYS A 258 -10.81 -15.06 -5.90
CA LYS A 258 -11.33 -15.40 -7.24
C LYS A 258 -12.85 -15.32 -7.32
N ALA A 259 -13.56 -15.80 -6.30
CA ALA A 259 -15.02 -15.74 -6.23
C ALA A 259 -15.52 -14.28 -6.18
N LEU A 260 -14.86 -13.43 -5.38
CA LEU A 260 -15.16 -12.00 -5.32
C LEU A 260 -14.92 -11.31 -6.66
N ILE A 261 -13.78 -11.57 -7.32
CA ILE A 261 -13.47 -11.03 -8.65
C ILE A 261 -14.52 -11.50 -9.68
N THR A 262 -14.86 -12.78 -9.70
CA THR A 262 -15.84 -13.33 -10.65
C THR A 262 -17.22 -12.69 -10.45
N SER A 263 -17.66 -12.56 -9.20
CA SER A 263 -18.91 -11.86 -8.85
C SER A 263 -18.87 -10.40 -9.29
N PHE A 264 -17.75 -9.72 -9.06
CA PHE A 264 -17.56 -8.32 -9.41
C PHE A 264 -17.59 -8.09 -10.93
N GLU A 265 -16.83 -8.87 -11.70
CA GLU A 265 -16.85 -8.80 -13.16
C GLU A 265 -18.25 -9.09 -13.72
N THR A 266 -18.96 -10.08 -13.18
CA THR A 266 -20.32 -10.42 -13.62
C THR A 266 -21.31 -9.29 -13.43
N GLU A 267 -21.24 -8.60 -12.28
CA GLU A 267 -22.15 -7.50 -11.95
C GLU A 267 -21.86 -6.25 -12.79
N TRP A 268 -20.58 -5.90 -12.99
CA TRP A 268 -20.22 -4.59 -13.53
C TRP A 268 -19.90 -4.59 -15.03
N ARG A 269 -19.53 -5.73 -15.63
CA ARG A 269 -19.04 -5.81 -17.04
C ARG A 269 -19.94 -5.15 -18.08
N TYR A 270 -21.26 -5.20 -17.93
CA TYR A 270 -22.23 -4.62 -18.87
C TYR A 270 -23.10 -3.52 -18.25
N SER A 271 -22.68 -3.00 -17.09
CA SER A 271 -23.41 -1.94 -16.39
C SER A 271 -23.05 -0.55 -16.91
N MET A 272 -23.83 0.47 -16.52
CA MET A 272 -23.47 1.89 -16.73
C MET A 272 -22.12 2.25 -16.09
N TYR A 273 -21.69 1.48 -15.09
CA TYR A 273 -20.42 1.66 -14.39
C TYR A 273 -19.41 0.57 -14.76
N ALA A 274 -19.37 0.21 -16.05
CA ALA A 274 -18.45 -0.78 -16.60
C ALA A 274 -17.00 -0.60 -16.11
N LEU A 275 -16.25 -1.70 -16.11
CA LEU A 275 -14.87 -1.72 -15.64
C LEU A 275 -14.02 -0.80 -16.50
N THR A 276 -13.39 0.17 -15.83
CA THR A 276 -12.38 1.03 -16.44
C THR A 276 -11.09 0.24 -16.68
N GLU A 277 -10.22 0.74 -17.55
CA GLU A 277 -8.92 0.09 -17.80
C GLU A 277 -8.07 -0.02 -16.53
N LYS A 278 -8.06 1.01 -15.67
CA LYS A 278 -7.43 0.97 -14.34
C LYS A 278 -7.90 -0.24 -13.53
N GLU A 279 -9.21 -0.44 -13.44
CA GLU A 279 -9.81 -1.52 -12.64
C GLU A 279 -9.47 -2.90 -13.21
N LYS A 280 -9.46 -3.04 -14.54
CA LYS A 280 -9.02 -4.27 -15.21
C LYS A 280 -7.54 -4.56 -14.97
N VAL A 281 -6.68 -3.54 -15.02
CA VAL A 281 -5.24 -3.66 -14.73
C VAL A 281 -5.00 -4.08 -13.28
N LEU A 282 -5.73 -3.49 -12.33
CA LEU A 282 -5.67 -3.89 -10.92
C LEU A 282 -6.07 -5.37 -10.74
N ILE A 283 -7.19 -5.79 -11.33
CA ILE A 283 -7.66 -7.18 -11.24
C ILE A 283 -6.68 -8.14 -11.92
N ALA A 284 -6.17 -7.78 -13.11
CA ALA A 284 -5.18 -8.59 -13.82
C ALA A 284 -3.89 -8.76 -13.01
N TYR A 285 -3.43 -7.73 -12.29
CA TYR A 285 -2.28 -7.82 -11.40
C TYR A 285 -2.52 -8.81 -10.26
N ILE A 286 -3.69 -8.77 -9.62
CA ILE A 286 -4.05 -9.74 -8.57
C ILE A 286 -4.09 -11.17 -9.14
N LEU A 287 -4.75 -11.35 -10.28
CA LEU A 287 -4.89 -12.66 -10.93
C LEU A 287 -3.56 -13.22 -11.44
N PHE A 288 -2.65 -12.36 -11.89
CA PHE A 288 -1.29 -12.72 -12.27
C PHE A 288 -0.52 -13.38 -11.11
N HIS A 289 -0.52 -12.74 -9.94
CA HIS A 289 0.15 -13.26 -8.75
C HIS A 289 -0.50 -14.52 -8.20
N ILE A 290 -1.83 -14.58 -8.24
CA ILE A 290 -2.59 -15.78 -7.90
C ILE A 290 -2.20 -16.95 -8.81
N ALA A 291 -2.15 -16.73 -10.13
CA ALA A 291 -1.76 -17.75 -11.09
C ALA A 291 -0.32 -18.22 -10.89
N ASN A 292 0.60 -17.30 -10.58
CA ASN A 292 1.98 -17.64 -10.21
C ASN A 292 2.05 -18.51 -8.95
N ARG A 293 1.33 -18.15 -7.88
CA ARG A 293 1.29 -18.94 -6.63
C ARG A 293 0.74 -20.35 -6.86
N GLU A 294 -0.27 -20.49 -7.70
CA GLU A 294 -0.88 -21.77 -8.05
C GLU A 294 -0.15 -22.53 -9.18
N GLN A 295 0.97 -22.00 -9.69
CA GLN A 295 1.75 -22.58 -10.78
C GLN A 295 0.94 -22.78 -12.08
N GLN A 296 -0.03 -21.90 -12.36
CA GLN A 296 -0.85 -21.90 -13.58
C GLN A 296 -0.19 -21.07 -14.68
N SER A 297 0.77 -21.66 -15.39
CA SER A 297 1.62 -20.92 -16.33
C SER A 297 0.87 -20.21 -17.46
N GLU A 298 -0.13 -20.83 -18.08
CA GLU A 298 -0.91 -20.16 -19.14
C GLU A 298 -1.65 -18.91 -18.64
N ALA A 299 -2.25 -18.99 -17.46
CA ALA A 299 -2.97 -17.87 -16.87
C ALA A 299 -2.00 -16.76 -16.44
N ALA A 300 -0.88 -17.13 -15.82
CA ALA A 300 0.16 -16.17 -15.42
C ALA A 300 0.73 -15.43 -16.64
N ILE A 301 1.00 -16.15 -17.74
CA ILE A 301 1.45 -15.52 -18.99
C ILE A 301 0.38 -14.58 -19.55
N ARG A 302 -0.87 -15.05 -19.67
CA ARG A 302 -1.96 -14.23 -20.21
C ARG A 302 -2.14 -12.91 -19.45
N TYR A 303 -2.16 -12.95 -18.12
CA TYR A 303 -2.28 -11.73 -17.32
C TYR A 303 -1.00 -10.90 -17.36
N GLY A 304 0.18 -11.53 -17.37
CA GLY A 304 1.46 -10.82 -17.46
C GLY A 304 1.63 -10.06 -18.77
N GLU A 305 1.33 -10.69 -19.90
CA GLU A 305 1.32 -10.06 -21.24
C GLU A 305 0.32 -8.90 -21.28
N TYR A 306 -0.90 -9.09 -20.75
CA TYR A 306 -1.91 -8.03 -20.66
C TYR A 306 -1.41 -6.80 -19.87
N LEU A 307 -0.67 -7.02 -18.78
CA LEU A 307 -0.13 -5.94 -17.93
C LEU A 307 1.02 -5.17 -18.60
N LEU A 308 1.77 -5.82 -19.51
CA LEU A 308 2.88 -5.23 -20.24
C LEU A 308 2.46 -4.51 -21.53
N GLU A 309 1.41 -5.00 -22.18
CA GLU A 309 0.88 -4.42 -23.41
C GLU A 309 0.57 -2.93 -23.20
N ASP A 310 1.06 -2.08 -24.10
CA ASP A 310 0.98 -0.61 -24.04
C ASP A 310 1.45 0.00 -22.70
N GLU A 311 2.31 -0.68 -21.96
CA GLU A 311 2.75 -0.31 -20.60
C GLU A 311 1.59 -0.14 -19.60
N ARG A 312 0.48 -0.86 -19.78
CA ARG A 312 -0.75 -0.71 -18.98
C ARG A 312 -0.52 -0.63 -17.46
N LEU A 313 0.26 -1.54 -16.88
CA LEU A 313 0.53 -1.48 -15.44
C LEU A 313 1.27 -0.20 -15.03
N ASN A 314 2.24 0.24 -15.82
CA ASN A 314 2.99 1.48 -15.56
C ASN A 314 2.09 2.72 -15.67
N ASN A 315 1.21 2.76 -16.69
CA ASN A 315 0.30 3.88 -16.94
C ASN A 315 -0.69 4.12 -15.79
N TYR A 316 -1.15 3.06 -15.13
CA TYR A 316 -2.12 3.16 -14.02
C TYR A 316 -1.50 2.97 -12.63
N ALA A 317 -0.19 2.74 -12.51
CA ALA A 317 0.46 2.43 -11.24
C ALA A 317 0.29 3.54 -10.20
N ILE A 318 0.37 4.82 -10.61
CA ILE A 318 0.23 5.95 -9.67
C ILE A 318 -1.17 5.99 -9.08
N GLU A 319 -2.22 5.86 -9.91
CA GLU A 319 -3.60 5.84 -9.44
C GLU A 319 -3.87 4.65 -8.52
N ILE A 320 -3.39 3.46 -8.91
CA ILE A 320 -3.50 2.25 -8.06
C ILE A 320 -2.77 2.44 -6.73
N LEU A 321 -1.59 3.06 -6.72
CA LEU A 321 -0.83 3.33 -5.49
C LEU A 321 -1.48 4.36 -4.58
N LEU A 322 -2.20 5.34 -5.14
CA LEU A 322 -2.94 6.33 -4.36
C LEU A 322 -4.17 5.71 -3.68
N GLU A 323 -4.90 4.84 -4.39
CA GLU A 323 -6.14 4.21 -3.88
C GLU A 323 -5.87 2.92 -3.08
N TYR A 324 -4.81 2.18 -3.42
CA TYR A 324 -4.53 0.82 -2.95
C TYR A 324 -3.04 0.61 -2.66
N ARG A 325 -2.47 1.50 -1.84
CA ARG A 325 -1.02 1.58 -1.55
C ARG A 325 -0.33 0.24 -1.28
N GLU A 326 -0.97 -0.66 -0.53
CA GLU A 326 -0.40 -1.95 -0.13
C GLU A 326 -0.38 -3.01 -1.25
N LEU A 327 -1.00 -2.74 -2.40
CA LEU A 327 -1.09 -3.70 -3.50
C LEU A 327 0.20 -3.77 -4.33
N LEU A 328 0.83 -2.62 -4.60
CA LEU A 328 1.99 -2.50 -5.50
C LEU A 328 3.27 -2.15 -4.70
N PRO A 329 4.23 -3.09 -4.54
CA PRO A 329 5.52 -2.78 -3.93
C PRO A 329 6.26 -1.73 -4.77
N ASN A 330 6.50 -0.53 -4.22
CA ASN A 330 6.97 0.63 -5.00
C ASN A 330 8.33 1.17 -4.53
N ARG A 331 9.34 0.30 -4.44
CA ARG A 331 10.73 0.76 -4.40
C ARG A 331 11.15 1.22 -5.80
N LYS A 332 11.98 2.26 -5.89
CA LYS A 332 12.52 2.73 -7.19
C LYS A 332 13.17 1.56 -7.95
N PRO A 333 12.83 1.32 -9.23
CA PRO A 333 13.41 0.23 -10.01
C PRO A 333 14.92 0.43 -10.18
N THR A 334 15.65 -0.67 -10.32
CA THR A 334 17.11 -0.66 -10.46
C THR A 334 17.55 -1.31 -11.77
N PRO A 335 17.29 -0.69 -12.95
CA PRO A 335 17.70 -1.21 -14.25
C PRO A 335 19.19 -1.63 -14.34
N PRO A 336 20.15 -0.95 -13.69
CA PRO A 336 21.56 -1.37 -13.75
C PRO A 336 21.88 -2.62 -12.93
N ALA A 337 21.09 -2.92 -11.90
CA ALA A 337 21.38 -4.00 -10.96
C ALA A 337 21.07 -5.36 -11.60
N ILE A 338 21.95 -6.33 -11.36
CA ILE A 338 21.78 -7.74 -11.72
C ILE A 338 21.19 -8.53 -10.54
N ILE A 339 21.66 -8.25 -9.32
CA ILE A 339 21.10 -8.84 -8.10
C ILE A 339 20.06 -7.88 -7.52
N LYS A 340 18.79 -8.26 -7.65
CA LYS A 340 17.65 -7.41 -7.30
C LYS A 340 16.79 -8.05 -6.21
N ASN A 341 16.15 -7.18 -5.42
CA ASN A 341 15.04 -7.61 -4.57
C ASN A 341 13.73 -7.41 -5.33
N TYR A 342 13.33 -8.41 -6.11
CA TYR A 342 12.12 -8.37 -6.94
C TYR A 342 10.85 -8.17 -6.13
N GLN A 343 10.81 -8.56 -4.85
CA GLN A 343 9.60 -8.43 -4.02
C GLN A 343 9.26 -6.96 -3.70
N LEU A 344 10.23 -6.05 -3.83
CA LEU A 344 10.06 -4.64 -3.48
C LEU A 344 9.69 -3.75 -4.67
N ASN A 345 9.64 -4.28 -5.89
CA ASN A 345 9.27 -3.52 -7.08
C ASN A 345 8.31 -4.32 -7.97
N TYR A 346 7.09 -3.81 -8.13
CA TYR A 346 6.03 -4.48 -8.87
C TYR A 346 6.37 -4.74 -10.36
N LEU A 347 7.12 -3.86 -11.04
CA LEU A 347 7.51 -4.06 -12.44
C LEU A 347 8.60 -5.12 -12.58
N GLU A 348 9.66 -5.04 -11.78
CA GLU A 348 10.75 -6.02 -11.82
C GLU A 348 10.24 -7.41 -11.44
N ASN A 349 9.30 -7.49 -10.50
CA ASN A 349 8.61 -8.74 -10.18
C ASN A 349 7.81 -9.28 -11.37
N LEU A 350 7.00 -8.44 -12.02
CA LEU A 350 6.22 -8.81 -13.20
C LEU A 350 7.10 -9.45 -14.27
N TYR A 351 8.22 -8.81 -14.62
CA TYR A 351 9.15 -9.35 -15.61
C TYR A 351 9.78 -10.68 -15.18
N ALA A 352 10.21 -10.80 -13.92
CA ALA A 352 10.85 -12.02 -13.42
C ALA A 352 9.89 -13.22 -13.41
N VAL A 353 8.66 -13.01 -12.94
CA VAL A 353 7.62 -14.06 -12.91
C VAL A 353 7.17 -14.43 -14.32
N LEU A 354 7.01 -13.45 -15.22
CA LEU A 354 6.64 -13.74 -16.61
C LEU A 354 7.71 -14.56 -17.33
N LEU A 355 8.99 -14.21 -17.16
CA LEU A 355 10.11 -14.97 -17.72
C LEU A 355 10.14 -16.42 -17.20
N ASP A 356 9.90 -16.62 -15.91
CA ASP A 356 9.81 -17.94 -15.31
C ASP A 356 8.73 -18.81 -15.96
N HIS A 357 7.54 -18.24 -16.17
CA HIS A 357 6.45 -18.97 -16.82
C HIS A 357 6.69 -19.20 -18.32
N TYR A 358 7.35 -18.28 -19.04
CA TYR A 358 7.77 -18.55 -20.41
C TYR A 358 8.72 -19.75 -20.48
N VAL A 359 9.70 -19.82 -19.57
CA VAL A 359 10.62 -20.97 -19.49
C VAL A 359 9.88 -22.27 -19.16
N LYS A 360 8.95 -22.25 -18.20
CA LYS A 360 8.14 -23.43 -17.83
C LYS A 360 7.26 -23.95 -18.98
N MET A 361 6.81 -23.06 -19.86
CA MET A 361 6.00 -23.39 -21.03
C MET A 361 6.83 -23.57 -22.32
N GLU A 362 8.16 -23.62 -22.19
CA GLU A 362 9.08 -23.77 -23.33
C GLU A 362 8.96 -22.65 -24.40
N ARG A 363 8.41 -21.48 -24.02
CA ARG A 363 8.27 -20.28 -24.87
C ARG A 363 9.55 -19.44 -24.87
N TYR A 364 10.69 -20.06 -25.22
CA TYR A 364 12.01 -19.42 -25.12
C TYR A 364 12.20 -18.23 -26.08
N THR A 365 11.56 -18.26 -27.25
CA THR A 365 11.59 -17.13 -28.20
C THR A 365 10.94 -15.89 -27.61
N ASP A 366 9.84 -16.08 -26.88
CA ASP A 366 9.11 -14.99 -26.23
C ASP A 366 9.87 -14.49 -25.02
N GLY A 367 10.52 -15.40 -24.26
CA GLY A 367 11.48 -15.04 -23.24
C GLY A 367 12.65 -14.20 -23.78
N LEU A 368 13.21 -14.55 -24.95
CA LEU A 368 14.28 -13.77 -25.57
C LEU A 368 13.79 -12.39 -26.04
N ALA A 369 12.59 -12.31 -26.62
CA ALA A 369 11.97 -11.05 -27.00
C ALA A 369 11.80 -10.15 -25.77
N LEU A 370 11.25 -10.67 -24.66
CA LEU A 370 11.09 -9.96 -23.40
C LEU A 370 12.41 -9.35 -22.91
N LEU A 371 13.50 -10.13 -22.92
CA LEU A 371 14.83 -9.67 -22.50
C LEU A 371 15.42 -8.59 -23.43
N LYS A 372 15.10 -8.62 -24.73
CA LYS A 372 15.58 -7.65 -25.72
C LYS A 372 14.76 -6.37 -25.78
N GLU A 373 13.47 -6.44 -25.44
CA GLU A 373 12.56 -5.29 -25.51
C GLU A 373 12.53 -4.52 -24.19
N HIS A 374 12.65 -5.22 -23.05
CA HIS A 374 12.49 -4.61 -21.73
C HIS A 374 13.77 -4.66 -20.90
N VAL A 375 14.39 -3.49 -20.70
CA VAL A 375 15.62 -3.34 -19.90
C VAL A 375 15.46 -3.88 -18.47
N LEU A 376 14.27 -3.79 -17.87
CA LEU A 376 14.02 -4.26 -16.51
C LEU A 376 14.01 -5.79 -16.38
N ALA A 377 13.71 -6.51 -17.47
CA ALA A 377 13.67 -7.97 -17.50
C ALA A 377 15.07 -8.59 -17.52
N SER A 378 15.97 -8.04 -18.34
CA SER A 378 17.34 -8.55 -18.50
C SER A 378 18.39 -7.80 -17.69
N ASN A 379 18.13 -6.54 -17.33
CA ASN A 379 19.05 -5.56 -16.75
C ASN A 379 19.92 -4.86 -17.80
N LYS A 380 20.34 -3.62 -17.53
CA LYS A 380 20.94 -2.70 -18.52
C LYS A 380 22.11 -3.28 -19.30
N LYS A 381 23.02 -4.01 -18.63
CA LYS A 381 24.22 -4.53 -19.27
C LYS A 381 23.94 -5.77 -20.13
N ILE A 382 23.18 -6.72 -19.59
CA ILE A 382 22.73 -7.91 -20.33
C ILE A 382 21.86 -7.49 -21.53
N HIS A 383 20.94 -6.54 -21.33
CA HIS A 383 20.13 -5.94 -22.39
C HIS A 383 20.99 -5.37 -23.52
N THR A 384 21.99 -4.55 -23.16
CA THR A 384 22.90 -3.92 -24.13
C THR A 384 23.65 -4.99 -24.92
N SER A 385 24.17 -6.03 -24.26
CA SER A 385 24.84 -7.15 -24.93
C SER A 385 23.90 -7.91 -25.87
N LEU A 386 22.64 -8.12 -25.50
CA LEU A 386 21.63 -8.81 -26.32
C LEU A 386 21.18 -8.00 -27.54
N VAL A 387 20.97 -6.69 -27.38
CA VAL A 387 20.48 -5.81 -28.45
C VAL A 387 21.60 -5.45 -29.43
N GLN A 388 22.78 -5.10 -28.90
CA GLN A 388 23.91 -4.67 -29.73
C GLN A 388 24.76 -5.83 -30.25
N LYS A 389 24.52 -7.06 -29.78
CA LYS A 389 25.36 -8.25 -30.05
C LYS A 389 26.85 -7.98 -29.79
N ASN A 390 27.14 -7.19 -28.75
CA ASN A 390 28.49 -6.85 -28.36
C ASN A 390 28.94 -7.72 -27.19
N TYR A 391 29.76 -8.72 -27.51
CA TYR A 391 30.31 -9.71 -26.56
C TYR A 391 31.80 -9.46 -26.31
N SER A 392 32.20 -8.19 -26.18
CA SER A 392 33.58 -7.85 -25.85
C SER A 392 33.94 -8.23 -24.42
N GLN A 393 35.22 -8.53 -24.18
CA GLN A 393 35.71 -8.83 -22.85
C GLN A 393 35.52 -7.67 -21.86
N GLU A 394 35.57 -6.42 -22.34
CA GLU A 394 35.26 -5.23 -21.54
C GLU A 394 33.80 -5.22 -21.05
N GLN A 395 32.85 -5.60 -21.90
CA GLN A 395 31.44 -5.72 -21.49
C GLN A 395 31.27 -6.82 -20.44
N PHE A 396 31.94 -7.97 -20.62
CA PHE A 396 31.89 -9.07 -19.67
C PHE A 396 32.49 -8.71 -18.30
N ILE A 397 33.63 -8.02 -18.27
CA ILE A 397 34.21 -7.48 -17.03
C ILE A 397 33.23 -6.51 -16.37
N THR A 398 32.57 -5.68 -17.17
CA THR A 398 31.59 -4.72 -16.65
C THR A 398 30.40 -5.43 -16.01
N ILE A 399 29.83 -6.47 -16.64
CA ILE A 399 28.72 -7.26 -16.06
C ILE A 399 29.12 -7.79 -14.68
N GLU A 400 30.30 -8.39 -14.56
CA GLU A 400 30.79 -8.94 -13.29
C GLU A 400 31.01 -7.86 -12.22
N ALA A 401 31.56 -6.70 -12.60
CA ALA A 401 31.75 -5.58 -11.68
C ALA A 401 30.41 -5.08 -11.10
N TYR A 402 29.35 -5.04 -11.90
CA TYR A 402 28.01 -4.66 -11.43
C TYR A 402 27.44 -5.66 -10.43
N VAL A 403 27.61 -6.96 -10.67
CA VAL A 403 27.21 -8.00 -9.69
C VAL A 403 27.88 -7.77 -8.34
N GLN A 404 29.18 -7.47 -8.33
CA GLN A 404 29.91 -7.19 -7.09
C GLN A 404 29.42 -5.92 -6.39
N GLN A 405 29.10 -4.86 -7.15
CA GLN A 405 28.52 -3.63 -6.62
C GLN A 405 27.13 -3.88 -6.00
N ASP A 406 26.28 -4.66 -6.66
CA ASP A 406 24.96 -5.01 -6.15
C ASP A 406 25.05 -5.80 -4.84
N ILE A 407 25.96 -6.78 -4.77
CA ILE A 407 26.25 -7.53 -3.54
C ILE A 407 26.64 -6.57 -2.41
N ALA A 408 27.53 -5.62 -2.68
CA ALA A 408 27.96 -4.65 -1.66
C ALA A 408 26.82 -3.78 -1.12
N LEU A 409 25.86 -3.43 -1.99
CA LEU A 409 24.66 -2.69 -1.59
C LEU A 409 23.69 -3.54 -0.76
N HIS A 410 23.58 -4.84 -0.99
CA HIS A 410 22.72 -5.73 -0.19
C HIS A 410 23.34 -6.13 1.15
N VAL A 411 24.66 -6.34 1.22
CA VAL A 411 25.34 -6.78 2.45
C VAL A 411 25.58 -5.61 3.40
N ASN A 412 26.19 -4.53 2.90
CA ASN A 412 26.69 -3.43 3.73
C ASN A 412 26.09 -2.07 3.37
N ASN A 413 25.20 -2.00 2.37
CA ASN A 413 24.64 -0.76 1.84
C ASN A 413 25.71 0.29 1.49
N SER A 414 26.89 -0.16 1.05
CA SER A 414 28.06 0.70 0.81
C SER A 414 28.97 0.14 -0.29
N LEU A 415 29.42 1.02 -1.18
CA LEU A 415 30.38 0.69 -2.25
C LEU A 415 31.85 0.82 -1.80
N GLN A 416 32.12 1.21 -0.56
CA GLN A 416 33.49 1.41 -0.06
C GLN A 416 34.21 0.09 0.24
N HIS A 417 33.46 -0.98 0.52
CA HIS A 417 34.00 -2.27 0.97
C HIS A 417 33.50 -3.43 0.11
N ILE A 418 33.55 -3.28 -1.23
CA ILE A 418 33.04 -4.28 -2.17
C ILE A 418 33.68 -5.66 -1.93
N GLY A 419 35.01 -5.73 -1.80
CA GLY A 419 35.71 -7.01 -1.60
C GLY A 419 35.23 -7.76 -0.35
N LEU A 420 35.16 -7.08 0.79
CA LEU A 420 34.67 -7.67 2.05
C LEU A 420 33.21 -8.10 1.94
N SER A 421 32.37 -7.29 1.28
CA SER A 421 30.95 -7.60 1.08
C SER A 421 30.76 -8.83 0.20
N VAL A 422 31.60 -9.00 -0.82
CA VAL A 422 31.58 -10.16 -1.71
C VAL A 422 32.05 -11.43 -0.98
N GLU A 423 33.07 -11.32 -0.12
CA GLU A 423 33.51 -12.45 0.70
C GLU A 423 32.44 -12.89 1.70
N GLU A 424 31.83 -11.92 2.38
CA GLU A 424 30.72 -12.13 3.31
C GLU A 424 29.53 -12.80 2.61
N TRP A 425 29.10 -12.23 1.48
CA TRP A 425 28.06 -12.81 0.64
C TRP A 425 28.35 -14.27 0.32
N ARG A 426 29.51 -14.56 -0.28
CA ARG A 426 29.88 -15.92 -0.72
C ARG A 426 29.88 -16.96 0.40
N ARG A 427 30.05 -16.55 1.65
CA ARG A 427 30.03 -17.44 2.81
C ARG A 427 28.62 -17.70 3.35
N HIS A 428 27.69 -16.76 3.20
CA HIS A 428 26.44 -16.81 3.96
C HIS A 428 25.16 -16.65 3.12
N TYR A 429 25.22 -16.30 1.81
CA TYR A 429 23.98 -16.02 1.04
C TYR A 429 23.01 -17.19 0.93
N TYR A 430 23.51 -18.42 1.05
CA TYR A 430 22.69 -19.63 1.01
C TYR A 430 22.03 -19.96 2.36
N GLN A 431 22.41 -19.29 3.45
CA GLN A 431 21.89 -19.53 4.78
C GLN A 431 20.54 -18.84 4.97
N PRO A 432 19.49 -19.54 5.43
CA PRO A 432 18.16 -18.94 5.65
C PRO A 432 18.15 -17.74 6.61
N GLU A 433 19.09 -17.71 7.56
CA GLU A 433 19.22 -16.66 8.57
C GLU A 433 19.87 -15.38 8.04
N ALA A 434 20.50 -15.44 6.85
CA ALA A 434 21.15 -14.28 6.26
C ALA A 434 20.10 -13.25 5.79
N PRO A 435 20.29 -11.95 6.07
CA PRO A 435 19.30 -10.91 5.72
C PRO A 435 19.08 -10.76 4.20
N TYR A 436 20.01 -11.25 3.40
CA TYR A 436 19.97 -11.23 1.93
C TYR A 436 19.65 -12.59 1.31
N HIS A 437 19.26 -13.61 2.10
CA HIS A 437 18.93 -14.94 1.60
C HIS A 437 17.84 -14.93 0.52
N ILE A 438 16.72 -14.27 0.78
CA ILE A 438 15.59 -14.17 -0.17
C ILE A 438 16.01 -13.49 -1.48
N VAL A 439 16.88 -12.48 -1.39
CA VAL A 439 17.44 -11.79 -2.55
C VAL A 439 18.31 -12.73 -3.37
N ALA A 440 19.17 -13.52 -2.70
CA ALA A 440 20.03 -14.49 -3.38
C ALA A 440 19.22 -15.60 -4.07
N GLN A 441 18.20 -16.13 -3.41
CA GLN A 441 17.28 -17.14 -3.94
C GLN A 441 16.58 -16.65 -5.22
N SER A 442 15.95 -15.48 -5.15
CA SER A 442 15.23 -14.90 -6.30
C SER A 442 16.17 -14.49 -7.45
N ALA A 443 17.35 -13.93 -7.15
CA ALA A 443 18.35 -13.60 -8.17
C ALA A 443 18.92 -14.85 -8.85
N SER A 444 19.13 -15.94 -8.11
CA SER A 444 19.58 -17.22 -8.64
C SER A 444 18.55 -17.80 -9.63
N LEU A 445 17.27 -17.88 -9.24
CA LEU A 445 16.20 -18.36 -10.11
C LEU A 445 16.04 -17.52 -11.38
N HIS A 446 16.05 -16.19 -11.25
CA HIS A 446 15.94 -15.30 -12.41
C HIS A 446 17.13 -15.47 -13.37
N MET A 447 18.34 -15.55 -12.83
CA MET A 447 19.54 -15.79 -13.64
C MET A 447 19.48 -17.15 -14.36
N LEU A 448 18.95 -18.19 -13.73
CA LEU A 448 18.75 -19.48 -14.38
C LEU A 448 17.75 -19.41 -15.53
N ASN A 449 16.66 -18.68 -15.36
CA ASN A 449 15.68 -18.51 -16.43
C ASN A 449 16.26 -17.74 -17.62
N ILE A 450 17.09 -16.72 -17.37
CA ILE A 450 17.89 -16.06 -18.41
C ILE A 450 18.81 -17.07 -19.10
N LEU A 451 19.60 -17.84 -18.33
CA LEU A 451 20.54 -18.83 -18.89
C LEU A 451 19.84 -19.87 -19.77
N ARG A 452 18.67 -20.37 -19.36
CA ARG A 452 17.87 -21.31 -20.17
C ARG A 452 17.43 -20.70 -21.50
N VAL A 453 16.91 -19.48 -21.47
CA VAL A 453 16.54 -18.75 -22.69
C VAL A 453 17.76 -18.55 -23.60
N LEU A 454 18.88 -18.09 -23.05
CA LEU A 454 20.10 -17.89 -23.84
C LEU A 454 20.63 -19.17 -24.45
N PHE A 455 20.57 -20.29 -23.72
CA PHE A 455 21.04 -21.58 -24.19
C PHE A 455 20.21 -22.09 -25.38
N VAL A 456 18.88 -22.13 -25.24
CA VAL A 456 17.98 -22.63 -26.31
C VAL A 456 17.97 -21.71 -27.53
N THR A 457 18.16 -20.41 -27.32
CA THR A 457 18.21 -19.42 -28.41
C THR A 457 19.62 -19.11 -28.90
N GLU A 458 20.58 -19.98 -28.58
CA GLU A 458 21.95 -19.99 -29.12
C GLU A 458 22.73 -18.68 -28.88
N GLN A 459 22.47 -17.99 -27.76
CA GLN A 459 23.22 -16.81 -27.32
C GLN A 459 24.43 -17.23 -26.47
N PHE A 460 25.29 -18.09 -27.03
CA PHE A 460 26.28 -18.86 -26.28
C PHE A 460 27.35 -18.01 -25.59
N GLU A 461 27.84 -16.94 -26.22
CA GLU A 461 28.89 -16.09 -25.65
C GLU A 461 28.42 -15.42 -24.34
N LEU A 462 27.19 -14.93 -24.33
CA LEU A 462 26.59 -14.33 -23.14
C LEU A 462 26.22 -15.40 -22.11
N PHE A 463 25.74 -16.57 -22.56
CA PHE A 463 25.45 -17.71 -21.70
C PHE A 463 26.70 -18.13 -20.91
N GLU A 464 27.84 -18.32 -21.57
CA GLU A 464 29.09 -18.73 -20.92
C GLU A 464 29.52 -17.73 -19.84
N LYS A 465 29.48 -16.43 -20.14
CA LYS A 465 29.85 -15.42 -19.15
C LYS A 465 28.88 -15.37 -17.97
N LEU A 466 27.57 -15.42 -18.23
CA LEU A 466 26.59 -15.42 -17.14
C LEU A 466 26.65 -16.70 -16.30
N MET A 467 27.01 -17.84 -16.90
CA MET A 467 27.21 -19.10 -16.19
C MET A 467 28.45 -19.05 -15.27
N GLU A 468 29.53 -18.39 -15.70
CA GLU A 468 30.70 -18.12 -14.86
C GLU A 468 30.31 -17.28 -13.63
N ILE A 469 29.58 -16.18 -13.87
CA ILE A 469 29.09 -15.28 -12.81
C ILE A 469 28.16 -16.04 -11.85
N TYR A 470 27.22 -16.82 -12.38
CA TYR A 470 26.29 -17.63 -11.59
C TYR A 470 27.03 -18.56 -10.63
N LYS A 471 27.98 -19.36 -11.15
CA LYS A 471 28.77 -20.29 -10.34
C LYS A 471 29.60 -19.60 -9.27
N LYS A 472 30.04 -18.36 -9.52
CA LYS A 472 30.91 -17.60 -8.62
C LYS A 472 30.15 -16.91 -7.49
N TYR A 473 28.93 -16.42 -7.76
CA TYR A 473 28.22 -15.51 -6.86
C TYR A 473 26.79 -15.93 -6.48
N LEU A 474 26.13 -16.81 -7.22
CA LEU A 474 24.69 -17.13 -7.07
C LEU A 474 24.40 -18.63 -7.06
N LEU A 475 25.42 -19.46 -6.82
CA LEU A 475 25.32 -20.91 -6.85
C LEU A 475 24.45 -21.42 -5.71
N ILE A 476 23.25 -21.89 -6.02
CA ILE A 476 22.42 -22.64 -5.10
C ILE A 476 22.29 -24.04 -5.69
N ASP A 477 22.69 -25.06 -4.93
CA ASP A 477 22.89 -26.42 -5.44
C ASP A 477 21.61 -27.00 -6.06
N GLU A 478 20.46 -26.83 -5.40
CA GLU A 478 19.15 -27.27 -5.91
C GLU A 478 18.81 -26.62 -7.26
N HIS A 479 19.01 -25.30 -7.35
CA HIS A 479 18.77 -24.54 -8.56
C HIS A 479 19.72 -24.98 -9.69
N PHE A 480 21.00 -25.16 -9.37
CA PHE A 480 22.01 -25.53 -10.34
C PHE A 480 21.79 -26.94 -10.91
N GLU A 481 21.39 -27.90 -10.08
CA GLU A 481 21.03 -29.24 -10.57
C GLU A 481 19.82 -29.20 -11.52
N ASN A 482 18.85 -28.33 -11.26
CA ASN A 482 17.74 -28.10 -12.19
C ASN A 482 18.19 -27.51 -13.53
N LEU A 483 19.20 -26.62 -13.55
CA LEU A 483 19.79 -26.14 -14.80
C LEU A 483 20.58 -27.25 -15.51
N ARG A 484 21.35 -28.06 -14.77
CA ARG A 484 22.14 -29.15 -15.35
C ARG A 484 21.26 -30.18 -16.03
N ARG A 485 20.17 -30.60 -15.37
CA ARG A 485 19.17 -31.51 -15.94
C ARG A 485 18.54 -30.94 -17.21
N PHE A 486 18.21 -29.65 -17.19
CA PHE A 486 17.69 -28.94 -18.35
C PHE A 486 18.68 -28.99 -19.52
N ILE A 487 19.94 -28.59 -19.33
CA ILE A 487 20.96 -28.59 -20.39
C ILE A 487 21.17 -30.01 -20.93
N SER A 488 21.25 -31.02 -20.06
CA SER A 488 21.41 -32.42 -20.48
C SER A 488 20.22 -33.01 -21.25
N ALA A 489 19.06 -32.35 -21.24
CA ALA A 489 17.92 -32.76 -22.07
C ALA A 489 18.03 -32.25 -23.52
N TYR A 490 18.89 -31.25 -23.77
CA TYR A 490 19.11 -30.61 -25.07
C TYR A 490 20.43 -31.02 -25.75
N VAL A 491 21.35 -31.65 -25.00
CA VAL A 491 22.66 -32.15 -25.45
C VAL A 491 22.69 -33.65 -25.27
#